data_AF-A0A3D4I0N6-F1
#
_entry.id   AF-A0A3D4I0N6-F1
#
_cell.length_a   1.000
_cell.length_b   1.000
_cell.length_c   1.000
_cell.angle_alpha   90.00
_cell.angle_beta   90.00
_cell.angle_gamma   90.00
#
_symmetry.space_group_name_H-M   'P 1'
#
loop_
_entity.id
_entity.type
_entity.pdbx_description
1 polymer ?
#
loop_
_entity_poly.entity_id
_entity_poly.type
_entity_poly.pdbx_seq_one_letter_code
_entity_poly.pdbx_strand_id
1 'polypeptide(L)' 'MLSAQLKKEIEQGKLRDRLLRVYGNGPAEAVEQEKRLLGAITEFEKLYGEGRDISLFSAPGRTEIGG' A
#
# COMPACT_ATOMS: atom_id res chain seq x y z
N MET A 1 -2.13 -13.56 3.79
CA MET A 1 -1.10 -13.27 4.80
C MET A 1 -1.76 -12.49 5.92
N LEU A 2 -1.32 -12.67 7.16
CA LEU A 2 -1.91 -11.97 8.30
C LEU A 2 -1.78 -10.45 8.15
N SER A 3 -2.84 -9.71 8.51
CA SER A 3 -2.87 -8.25 8.46
C SER A 3 -1.70 -7.60 9.21
N ALA A 4 -1.36 -8.13 10.40
CA ALA A 4 -0.22 -7.71 11.19
C ALA A 4 1.13 -7.98 10.50
N GLN A 5 1.25 -9.09 9.77
CA GLN A 5 2.46 -9.40 9.01
C GLN A 5 2.62 -8.42 7.84
N LEU A 6 1.54 -8.15 7.09
CA LEU A 6 1.57 -7.21 5.97
C LEU A 6 1.93 -5.79 6.43
N LYS A 7 1.39 -5.32 7.57
CA LYS A 7 1.76 -4.02 8.14
C LYS A 7 3.27 -3.91 8.40
N LYS A 8 3.86 -4.93 9.03
CA LYS A 8 5.32 -4.98 9.25
C LYS A 8 6.12 -4.94 7.95
N GLU A 9 5.65 -5.62 6.90
CA GLU A 9 6.35 -5.60 5.60
C GLU A 9 6.33 -4.21 4.95
N ILE A 10 5.21 -3.49 5.09
CA ILE A 10 5.08 -2.12 4.60
C ILE A 10 5.96 -1.17 5.42
N GLU A 11 5.96 -1.27 6.76
CA GLU A 11 6.82 -0.46 7.64
C GLU A 11 8.32 -0.70 7.40
N GLN A 12 8.70 -1.92 7.02
CA GLN A 12 10.07 -2.28 6.62
C GLN A 12 10.43 -1.79 5.22
N GLY A 13 9.51 -1.17 4.48
CA GLY A 13 9.74 -0.67 3.13
C GLY A 13 9.90 -1.76 2.08
N LYS A 14 9.47 -3.00 2.34
CA LYS A 14 9.60 -4.12 1.38
C LYS A 14 8.81 -3.88 0.08
N LEU A 15 7.81 -3.02 0.12
CA LEU A 15 7.00 -2.66 -1.05
C LEU A 15 7.52 -1.40 -1.77
N ARG A 16 8.51 -0.68 -1.20
CA ARG A 16 8.93 0.63 -1.68
C ARG A 16 9.38 0.61 -3.13
N ASP A 17 10.21 -0.36 -3.53
CA ASP A 17 10.67 -0.50 -4.93
C ASP A 17 9.51 -0.77 -5.90
N ARG A 18 8.54 -1.59 -5.48
CA ARG A 18 7.35 -1.86 -6.30
C ARG A 18 6.49 -0.61 -6.45
N LEU A 19 6.31 0.15 -5.36
CA LEU A 19 5.54 1.40 -5.34
C LEU A 19 6.22 2.47 -6.20
N LEU A 20 7.54 2.62 -6.10
CA LEU A 20 8.32 3.52 -6.96
C LEU A 20 8.12 3.19 -8.43
N ARG A 21 8.14 1.90 -8.80
CA ARG A 21 7.95 1.45 -10.17
C ARG A 21 6.57 1.77 -10.74
N VAL A 22 5.50 1.67 -9.93
CA VAL A 22 4.13 1.91 -10.42
C VAL A 22 3.63 3.34 -10.25
N TYR A 23 4.15 4.11 -9.30
CA TYR A 23 3.74 5.49 -9.06
C TYR A 23 4.70 6.53 -9.62
N GLY A 24 5.95 6.16 -9.98
CA GLY A 24 6.86 6.96 -10.81
C GLY A 24 7.39 8.28 -10.22
N ASN A 25 6.86 8.74 -9.09
CA ASN A 25 7.02 10.12 -8.64
C ASN A 25 8.18 10.37 -7.66
N GLY A 26 8.90 9.32 -7.23
CA GLY A 26 10.08 9.44 -6.37
C GLY A 26 9.87 8.91 -4.95
N PRO A 27 10.92 8.96 -4.09
CA PRO A 27 10.91 8.34 -2.77
C PRO A 27 9.81 8.87 -1.83
N ALA A 28 9.48 10.16 -1.91
CA ALA A 28 8.47 10.77 -1.06
C ALA A 28 7.08 10.21 -1.34
N GLU A 29 6.74 10.00 -2.61
CA GLU A 29 5.45 9.46 -3.02
C GLU A 29 5.33 7.99 -2.68
N ALA A 30 6.42 7.23 -2.73
CA ALA A 30 6.40 5.85 -2.24
C ALA A 30 6.10 5.78 -0.74
N VAL A 31 6.66 6.69 0.07
CA VAL A 31 6.34 6.81 1.51
C VAL A 31 4.86 7.16 1.72
N GLU A 32 4.32 8.12 0.96
CA GLU A 32 2.90 8.48 1.05
C GLU A 32 1.98 7.32 0.64
N GLN A 33 2.36 6.53 -0.38
CA GLN A 33 1.61 5.32 -0.73
C GLN A 33 1.65 4.28 0.38
N GLU A 34 2.80 4.04 1.03
CA GLU A 34 2.87 3.11 2.16
C GLU A 34 1.99 3.56 3.32
N LYS A 35 1.99 4.86 3.64
CA LYS A 35 1.09 5.44 4.65
C LYS A 35 -0.38 5.23 4.30
N ARG A 36 -0.75 5.43 3.02
CA ARG A 36 -2.10 5.17 2.52
C ARG A 36 -2.49 3.69 2.69
N LEU A 37 -1.58 2.77 2.37
CA LEU A 37 -1.82 1.33 2.49
C LEU A 37 -1.95 0.89 3.94
N LEU A 38 -1.12 1.41 4.85
CA LEU A 38 -1.25 1.17 6.30
C LEU A 38 -2.59 1.67 6.84
N GLY A 39 -3.04 2.84 6.38
CA GLY A 39 -4.37 3.37 6.71
C GLY A 39 -5.49 2.43 6.25
N ALA A 40 -5.42 1.93 5.02
CA ALA A 40 -6.41 1.00 4.49
C ALA A 40 -6.47 -0.33 5.29
N ILE A 41 -5.32 -0.87 5.71
CA ILE A 41 -5.28 -2.07 6.55
C ILE A 41 -5.88 -1.78 7.94
N THR A 42 -5.59 -0.61 8.51
CA THR A 42 -6.12 -0.21 9.81
C THR A 42 -7.64 -0.08 9.79
N GLU A 43 -8.22 0.53 8.74
CA GLU A 43 -9.67 0.59 8.61
C GLU A 43 -10.31 -0.76 8.32
N PHE A 44 -9.65 -1.62 7.55
CA PHE A 44 -10.10 -3.00 7.36
C PHE A 44 -10.21 -3.75 8.68
N GLU A 45 -9.20 -3.65 9.55
CA GLU A 45 -9.22 -4.31 10.86
C GLU A 45 -10.30 -3.74 11.79
N LYS A 46 -10.56 -2.43 11.76
CA LYS A 46 -11.68 -1.85 12.52
C LYS A 46 -13.04 -2.40 12.09
N LEU A 47 -13.21 -2.64 10.79
CA LEU A 47 -14.48 -3.12 10.23
C LEU A 47 -14.66 -4.64 10.35
N TYR A 48 -13.59 -5.42 10.24
CA TYR A 48 -13.64 -6.87 10.06
C TYR A 48 -12.85 -7.67 11.11
N GLY A 49 -12.22 -7.00 12.08
CA GLY A 49 -11.40 -7.59 13.12
C GLY A 49 -9.92 -7.73 12.75
N GLU A 50 -9.07 -7.77 13.78
CA GLU A 50 -7.62 -7.99 13.66
C GLU A 50 -7.27 -9.45 13.37
N GLY A 51 -6.04 -9.70 12.90
CA GLY A 51 -5.50 -11.06 12.76
C GLY A 51 -6.10 -11.88 11.62
N ARG A 52 -6.71 -11.21 10.64
CA ARG A 52 -7.31 -11.84 9.46
C ARG A 52 -6.28 -12.03 8.36
N ASP A 53 -6.46 -13.07 7.55
CA ASP A 53 -5.72 -13.23 6.30
C ASP A 53 -6.26 -12.26 5.26
N ILE A 54 -5.37 -11.41 4.74
CA ILE A 54 -5.70 -10.39 3.74
C ILE A 54 -4.77 -10.50 2.52
N SER A 55 -5.23 -9.89 1.43
CA SER A 55 -4.47 -9.64 0.21
C SER A 55 -4.64 -8.18 -0.19
N LEU A 56 -3.55 -7.53 -0.60
CA LEU A 56 -3.52 -6.11 -0.92
C LEU A 56 -3.33 -5.89 -2.42
N PHE A 57 -4.23 -5.10 -3.00
CA PHE A 57 -4.19 -4.72 -4.41
C PHE A 57 -4.09 -3.19 -4.50
N SER A 58 -3.23 -2.72 -5.41
CA SER A 58 -3.02 -1.28 -5.66
C SER A 58 -2.85 -1.09 -7.15
N ALA A 59 -3.66 -0.21 -7.73
CA ALA A 59 -3.60 0.15 -9.14
C ALA A 59 -3.45 1.67 -9.23
N PRO A 60 -2.37 2.20 -9.83
CA PRO A 60 -2.22 3.63 -10.03
C PRO A 60 -3.27 4.13 -11.02
N GLY A 61 -3.71 5.38 -10.85
CA GLY A 61 -4.43 6.09 -11.89
C GLY A 61 -3.53 6.34 -13.11
N ARG A 62 -4.14 6.74 -14.21
CA ARG A 62 -3.42 7.21 -15.40
C ARG A 62 -3.75 8.67 -15.66
N THR A 63 -2.78 9.39 -16.19
CA THR A 63 -3.01 10.70 -16.79
C THR A 63 -3.04 10.53 -18.30
N GLU A 64 -4.12 10.98 -18.94
CA GLU A 64 -4.20 11.05 -20.40
C GLU A 64 -3.39 12.27 -20.87
N ILE A 65 -2.34 12.03 -21.65
CA ILE A 65 -1.50 13.10 -22.21
C ILE A 65 -2.01 13.52 -23.60
N GLY A 66 -2.71 12.62 -24.28
CA GLY A 66 -3.36 12.78 -25.57
C GLY A 66 -4.10 11.49 -25.92
N GLY A 67 -5.06 11.58 -26.85
CA GLY A 67 -5.95 10.49 -27.26
C GLY A 67 -5.24 9.30 -27.89
#